data_AF-H1W176-F1
#
_entry.id   AF-H1W176-F1
#
_cell.length_a   1.000
_cell.length_b   1.000
_cell.length_c   1.000
_cell.angle_alpha   90.00
_cell.angle_beta   90.00
_cell.angle_gamma   90.00
#
_symmetry.space_group_name_H-M   'P 1'
#
loop_
_entity.id
_entity.type
_entity.pdbx_description
1 polymer ?
#
loop_
_entity_poly.entity_id
_entity_poly.type
_entity_poly.pdbx_seq_one_letter_code
_entity_poly.pdbx_strand_id
1 'polypeptide(L)' 'MSAATVFDSTLFGNIFGTEEARQAFSERSYVANLIKAECALAEAEEAEGIVPAGTAAALREHCDVSKIDWQLLAARTEI' A
#
# COMPACT_ATOMS: atom_id res chain seq x y z
N MET A 1 21.75 0.54 1.42
CA MET A 1 20.73 -0.21 2.16
C MET A 1 21.28 -1.61 2.36
N SER A 2 21.49 -2.03 3.60
CA SER A 2 21.87 -3.42 3.88
C SER A 2 20.64 -4.29 3.65
N ALA A 3 20.74 -5.28 2.76
CA ALA A 3 19.78 -6.37 2.66
C ALA A 3 19.73 -7.06 4.04
N ALA A 4 18.61 -6.91 4.75
CA ALA A 4 18.44 -7.46 6.09
C ALA A 4 17.97 -8.93 6.03
N THR A 5 17.41 -9.35 4.88
CA THR A 5 16.90 -10.70 4.68
C THR A 5 17.33 -11.28 3.33
N VAL A 6 17.23 -12.61 3.20
CA VAL A 6 17.55 -13.32 1.94
C VAL A 6 16.64 -12.90 0.77
N PHE A 7 15.45 -12.37 1.06
CA PHE A 7 14.50 -11.90 0.05
C PHE A 7 14.96 -10.60 -0.65
N ASP A 8 15.81 -9.82 0.01
CA ASP A 8 16.39 -8.59 -0.54
C ASP A 8 17.59 -8.87 -1.46
N SER A 9 18.06 -10.13 -1.50
CA SER A 9 19.17 -10.54 -2.36
C SER A 9 18.72 -10.75 -3.80
N THR A 10 19.33 -10.02 -4.73
CA THR A 10 19.14 -10.26 -6.18
C THR A 10 19.66 -11.62 -6.65
N LEU A 11 20.67 -12.18 -5.96
CA LEU A 11 21.26 -13.46 -6.32
C LEU A 11 20.54 -14.65 -5.67
N PHE A 12 20.13 -14.52 -4.41
CA PHE A 12 19.57 -15.62 -3.62
C PHE A 12 18.07 -15.51 -3.35
N GLY A 13 17.46 -14.34 -3.58
CA GLY A 13 16.04 -14.12 -3.29
C GLY A 13 15.12 -15.03 -4.11
N ASN A 14 15.52 -15.38 -5.33
CA ASN A 14 14.76 -16.29 -6.20
C ASN A 14 14.77 -17.75 -5.74
N ILE A 15 15.64 -18.11 -4.78
CA ILE A 15 15.66 -19.45 -4.19
C ILE A 15 14.52 -19.63 -3.18
N PHE A 16 14.04 -18.54 -2.57
CA PHE A 16 13.04 -18.58 -1.49
C PHE A 16 11.67 -17.99 -1.89
N GLY A 17 11.50 -17.63 -3.16
CA GLY A 17 10.23 -17.11 -3.70
C GLY A 17 10.44 -16.53 -5.09
N THR A 18 9.36 -16.18 -5.79
CA THR A 18 9.46 -15.52 -7.09
C THR A 18 9.47 -14.00 -6.95
N GLU A 19 9.87 -13.29 -8.00
CA GLU A 19 9.80 -11.82 -8.03
C GLU A 19 8.36 -11.33 -7.83
N GLU A 20 7.38 -12.02 -8.41
CA GLU A 20 5.96 -11.70 -8.26
C GLU A 20 5.51 -11.84 -6.81
N ALA A 21 5.95 -12.88 -6.11
CA ALA A 21 5.65 -13.06 -4.70
C ALA A 21 6.25 -11.93 -3.86
N ARG A 22 7.53 -11.57 -4.09
CA ARG A 22 8.16 -10.44 -3.38
C ARG A 22 7.45 -9.13 -3.64
N GLN A 23 7.06 -8.86 -4.88
CA GLN A 23 6.29 -7.66 -5.21
C GLN A 23 4.94 -7.65 -4.49
N ALA A 24 4.22 -8.78 -4.46
CA ALA A 24 2.94 -8.89 -3.77
C ALA A 24 3.05 -8.61 -2.26
N PHE A 25 4.13 -9.03 -1.62
CA PHE A 25 4.38 -8.82 -0.18
C PHE A 25 5.22 -7.58 0.16
N SER A 26 5.57 -6.75 -0.82
CA SER A 26 6.31 -5.52 -0.57
C SER A 26 5.49 -4.49 0.23
N GLU A 27 6.16 -3.64 1.00
CA GLU A 27 5.53 -2.54 1.76
C GLU A 27 4.71 -1.60 0.84
N ARG A 28 5.20 -1.37 -0.39
CA ARG A 28 4.51 -0.56 -1.39
C ARG A 28 3.21 -1.21 -1.83
N SER A 29 3.23 -2.51 -2.15
CA SER A 29 2.02 -3.23 -2.51
C SER A 29 1.02 -3.31 -1.36
N TYR A 30 1.51 -3.48 -0.14
CA TYR A 30 0.68 -3.47 1.06
C TYR A 30 -0.07 -2.14 1.20
N VAL A 31 0.64 -1.01 1.22
CA VAL A 31 0.01 0.32 1.34
C VAL A 31 -0.90 0.63 0.15
N ALA A 32 -0.50 0.28 -1.07
CA ALA A 32 -1.35 0.46 -2.25
C ALA A 32 -2.67 -0.31 -2.14
N ASN A 33 -2.66 -1.52 -1.56
CA ASN A 33 -3.87 -2.30 -1.37
C ASN A 33 -4.74 -1.77 -0.22
N LEU A 34 -4.15 -1.17 0.82
CA LEU A 34 -4.92 -0.45 1.84
C LEU A 34 -5.68 0.73 1.22
N ILE A 35 -5.01 1.55 0.39
CA ILE A 35 -5.66 2.66 -0.31
C ILE A 35 -6.84 2.16 -1.17
N LYS A 36 -6.67 1.05 -1.89
CA LYS A 36 -7.77 0.44 -2.66
C LYS A 36 -8.93 0.01 -1.77
N ALA A 37 -8.65 -0.58 -0.61
CA ALA A 37 -9.67 -1.00 0.34
C ALA A 37 -10.46 0.20 0.87
N GLU A 38 -9.79 1.30 1.24
CA GLU A 38 -10.43 2.54 1.70
C GLU A 38 -11.30 3.19 0.61
N CYS A 39 -10.83 3.21 -0.65
CA CYS A 39 -11.65 3.68 -1.76
C CYS A 39 -12.91 2.84 -1.96
N ALA A 40 -12.81 1.52 -1.84
CA ALA A 40 -13.96 0.61 -1.95
C ALA A 40 -14.90 0.73 -0.73
N LEU A 41 -14.35 0.97 0.46
CA LEU A 41 -15.14 1.26 1.65
C LEU A 41 -15.94 2.54 1.47
N ALA A 42 -15.30 3.62 1.01
CA ALA A 42 -15.96 4.88 0.76
C ALA A 42 -17.06 4.78 -0.31
N GLU A 43 -16.90 3.93 -1.33
CA GLU A 43 -18.00 3.64 -2.28
C GLU A 43 -19.20 3.02 -1.59
N ALA A 44 -18.97 2.03 -0.74
CA ALA A 44 -20.04 1.35 -0.02
C ALA A 44 -20.73 2.31 0.94
N GLU A 45 -19.95 3.13 1.66
CA GLU A 45 -20.47 4.16 2.56
C GLU A 45 -21.25 5.25 1.80
N GLU A 46 -20.80 5.63 0.61
CA GLU A 46 -21.49 6.61 -0.25
C GLU A 46 -22.83 6.04 -0.76
N ALA A 47 -22.85 4.76 -1.15
CA ALA A 47 -24.07 4.07 -1.58
C ALA A 47 -25.13 3.98 -0.46
N GLU A 48 -24.68 3.84 0.79
CA GLU A 48 -25.55 3.84 1.98
C GLU A 48 -25.84 5.26 2.51
N GLY A 49 -25.29 6.32 1.89
CA GLY A 49 -25.47 7.71 2.30
C GLY A 49 -24.79 8.09 3.62
N ILE A 50 -23.81 7.30 4.07
CA ILE A 50 -23.01 7.54 5.28
C ILE A 50 -22.04 8.70 5.06
N VAL A 51 -21.47 8.81 3.86
CA VAL A 51 -20.57 9.89 3.44
C VAL A 51 -21.17 10.69 2.27
N PRO A 52 -20.74 11.94 2.04
CA PRO A 52 -21.23 12.74 0.93
C PRO A 52 -20.96 12.10 -0.44
N ALA A 53 -21.85 12.34 -1.40
CA ALA A 53 -21.65 11.95 -2.78
C ALA A 53 -20.36 12.55 -3.36
N GLY A 54 -19.59 11.74 -4.09
CA GLY A 54 -18.28 12.10 -4.64
C GLY A 54 -17.10 11.85 -3.69
N THR A 55 -17.31 11.36 -2.47
CA THR A 55 -16.22 11.03 -1.54
C THR A 55 -15.33 9.95 -2.12
N ALA A 56 -15.90 8.86 -2.65
CA ALA A 56 -15.13 7.78 -3.23
C ALA A 56 -14.35 8.21 -4.49
N ALA A 57 -14.92 9.13 -5.28
CA ALA A 57 -14.27 9.70 -6.45
C ALA A 57 -13.05 10.56 -6.05
N ALA A 58 -13.21 11.42 -5.05
CA ALA A 58 -12.13 12.24 -4.52
C ALA A 58 -10.98 11.38 -3.96
N LEU A 59 -11.30 10.32 -3.22
CA LEU A 59 -10.27 9.38 -2.72
C LEU A 59 -9.51 8.72 -3.87
N ARG A 60 -10.21 8.24 -4.91
CA ARG A 60 -9.54 7.65 -6.08
C ARG A 60 -8.62 8.61 -6.82
N GLU A 61 -8.99 9.89 -6.91
CA GLU A 61 -8.19 10.89 -7.59
C GLU A 61 -6.94 11.27 -6.78
N HIS A 62 -7.09 11.38 -5.46
CA HIS A 62 -6.07 11.97 -4.61
C HIS A 62 -5.21 10.94 -3.86
N CYS A 63 -5.74 9.77 -3.50
CA CYS A 63 -5.02 8.76 -2.74
C CYS A 63 -4.27 7.81 -3.69
N ASP A 64 -2.94 7.95 -3.74
CA ASP A 64 -2.06 7.06 -4.49
C ASP A 64 -0.79 6.78 -3.68
N VAL A 65 -0.27 5.56 -3.80
CA VAL A 65 0.93 5.11 -3.06
C VAL A 65 2.18 5.93 -3.37
N SER A 66 2.27 6.54 -4.55
CA SER A 66 3.37 7.44 -4.94
C SER A 66 3.40 8.75 -4.17
N LYS A 67 2.27 9.15 -3.56
CA LYS A 67 2.14 10.38 -2.77
C LYS A 67 2.44 10.19 -1.29
N ILE A 68 2.77 8.95 -0.87
CA ILE A 68 3.09 8.63 0.52
C ILE A 68 4.49 9.14 0.88
N ASP A 69 4.56 9.89 1.97
CA ASP A 69 5.83 10.22 2.63
C ASP A 69 6.28 9.03 3.48
N TRP A 70 7.14 8.20 2.90
CA TRP A 70 7.64 6.98 3.51
C TRP A 70 8.54 7.26 4.72
N GLN A 71 9.29 8.37 4.71
CA GLN A 71 10.13 8.72 5.86
C GLN A 71 9.27 9.11 7.06
N LEU A 72 8.23 9.92 6.82
CA LEU A 72 7.28 10.29 7.86
C LEU A 72 6.51 9.07 8.39
N LEU A 73 6.08 8.17 7.50
CA LEU A 73 5.36 6.96 7.89
C LEU A 73 6.24 6.06 8.77
N ALA A 74 7.49 5.83 8.36
CA ALA A 74 8.46 5.06 9.14
C ALA A 74 8.70 5.69 10.53
N ALA A 75 8.95 7.00 10.60
CA ALA A 75 9.19 7.71 11.85
C ALA A 75 8.01 7.64 12.84
N ARG A 76 6.77 7.49 12.34
CA ARG A 76 5.56 7.32 13.17
C ARG A 76 5.34 5.88 13.65
N THR A 77 6.07 4.92 13.12
CA THR A 77 6.00 3.50 13.51
C THR A 77 7.12 3.08 14.47
N GLU A 78 8.09 3.96 14.72
CA GLU A 78 9.13 3.77 15.74
C GLU A 78 8.55 4.11 17.12
N ILE A 79 8.72 3.21 18.10
CA ILE A 79 8.27 3.35 19.50
C ILE A 79 9.41 3.86 20.38
#